data_AF-A0A1G1WJ36-F1
#
_entry.id   AF-A0A1G1WJ36-F1
#
_cell.length_a   1.000
_cell.length_b   1.000
_cell.length_c   1.000
_cell.angle_alpha   90.00
_cell.angle_beta   90.00
_cell.angle_gamma   90.00
#
_symmetry.space_group_name_H-M   'P 1'
#
loop_
_entity.id
_entity.type
_entity.pdbx_description
1 polymer ?
#
loop_
_entity_poly.entity_id
_entity_poly.type
_entity_poly.pdbx_seq_one_letter_code
_entity_poly.pdbx_strand_id
1 'polypeptide(L)'
;MSILVEGYFKKEKILFELEELDLQNDEKGRILKMADELAELRLLDAVLEKLEVKDKELFLEQMHGGSIEVTAEFLRERIKNIEGLLLERARLLEEEIIKDIRSLGSKDG
;
A
#
# COMPACT_ATOMS: atom_id res chain seq x y z
N MET A 1 3.99 -9.53 5.95
CA MET A 1 3.86 -8.17 5.40
C MET A 1 3.98 -8.35 3.90
N SER A 2 3.08 -7.75 3.12
CA SER A 2 3.03 -8.02 1.67
C SER A 2 4.25 -7.43 0.96
N ILE A 3 4.76 -8.22 0.02
CA ILE A 3 5.84 -7.90 -0.92
C ILE A 3 5.60 -6.58 -1.68
N LEU A 4 4.33 -6.25 -1.93
CA LEU A 4 3.92 -5.01 -2.60
C LEU A 4 3.98 -3.82 -1.64
N VAL A 5 3.58 -4.02 -0.38
CA VAL A 5 3.61 -2.95 0.62
C VAL A 5 5.04 -2.57 0.93
N GLU A 6 5.91 -3.56 1.18
CA GLU A 6 7.33 -3.34 1.48
C GLU A 6 8.07 -2.62 0.33
N GLY A 7 7.73 -2.92 -0.92
CA GLY A 7 8.40 -2.34 -2.09
C GLY A 7 7.92 -0.95 -2.48
N TYR A 8 6.66 -0.59 -2.21
CA TYR A 8 6.03 0.58 -2.83
C TYR A 8 5.32 1.54 -1.87
N PHE A 9 4.91 1.10 -0.68
CA PHE A 9 4.17 1.95 0.25
C PHE A 9 5.07 2.54 1.33
N LYS A 10 5.20 3.87 1.31
CA LYS A 10 6.00 4.66 2.24
C LYS A 10 5.10 5.25 3.32
N LYS A 11 5.54 5.19 4.57
CA LYS A 11 4.76 5.60 5.74
C LYS A 11 5.36 6.78 6.49
N GLU A 12 6.50 7.30 6.06
CA GLU A 12 7.24 8.34 6.78
C GLU A 12 6.40 9.60 6.98
N LYS A 13 5.61 9.99 5.98
CA LYS A 13 4.72 11.15 6.12
C LYS A 13 3.52 10.84 7.00
N ILE A 14 2.93 9.65 6.89
CA ILE A 14 1.82 9.23 7.77
C ILE A 14 2.27 9.26 9.23
N LEU A 15 3.47 8.73 9.52
CA LEU A 15 4.09 8.78 10.83
C LEU A 15 4.25 10.21 11.34
N PHE A 16 4.78 11.10 10.48
CA PHE A 16 4.96 12.51 10.83
C PHE A 16 3.63 13.17 11.23
N GLU A 17 2.57 12.97 10.45
CA GLU A 17 1.25 13.56 10.73
C GLU A 17 0.59 12.95 11.97
N LEU A 18 0.81 11.66 12.23
CA LEU A 18 0.33 11.02 13.46
C LEU A 18 1.02 11.56 14.70
N GLU A 19 2.28 11.98 14.62
CA GLU A 19 2.98 12.61 15.75
C GLU A 19 2.40 13.99 16.12
N GLU A 20 1.74 14.67 15.18
CA GLU A 20 1.05 15.93 15.45
C GLU A 20 -0.30 15.74 16.16
N LEU A 21 -0.83 14.52 16.20
CA LEU A 21 -2.04 14.19 16.95
C LEU A 21 -1.73 13.78 18.39
N ASP A 22 -2.56 14.24 19.34
CA ASP A 22 -2.53 13.84 20.75
C ASP A 22 -3.19 12.46 20.96
N LEU A 23 -2.67 11.45 20.27
CA LEU A 23 -3.10 10.06 20.36
C LEU A 23 -2.12 9.23 21.18
N GLN A 24 -2.61 8.19 21.84
CA GLN A 24 -1.75 7.23 22.50
C GLN A 24 -0.93 6.42 21.48
N ASN A 25 0.26 5.96 21.88
CA ASN A 25 1.15 5.22 20.99
C ASN A 25 0.53 3.93 20.42
N ASP A 26 -0.37 3.29 21.15
CA ASP A 26 -1.08 2.10 20.66
C ASP A 26 -2.14 2.45 19.61
N GLU A 27 -2.81 3.61 19.73
CA GLU A 27 -3.73 4.13 18.73
C GLU A 27 -2.99 4.49 17.45
N LYS A 28 -1.87 5.21 17.55
CA LYS A 28 -0.97 5.49 16.40
C LYS A 28 -0.53 4.19 15.73
N GLY A 29 -0.15 3.19 16.53
CA GLY A 29 0.22 1.86 16.04
C GLY A 29 -0.91 1.14 15.28
N ARG A 30 -2.15 1.24 15.76
CA ARG A 30 -3.33 0.66 15.08
C ARG A 30 -3.59 1.34 13.74
N ILE A 31 -3.47 2.67 13.67
CA ILE A 31 -3.65 3.41 12.41
C ILE A 31 -2.60 3.00 11.38
N LEU A 32 -1.34 2.88 11.80
CA LEU A 32 -0.26 2.42 10.91
C LEU A 32 -0.50 1.01 10.40
N LYS A 33 -0.98 0.11 11.26
CA LYS A 33 -1.34 -1.25 10.85
C LYS A 33 -2.50 -1.25 9.84
N MET A 34 -3.52 -0.43 10.07
CA MET A 34 -4.63 -0.27 9.12
C MET A 34 -4.15 0.30 7.78
N ALA A 35 -3.21 1.25 7.80
CA ALA A 35 -2.60 1.79 6.58
C ALA A 35 -1.87 0.70 5.79
N ASP A 36 -1.13 -0.20 6.46
CA ASP A 36 -0.50 -1.36 5.82
C ASP A 36 -1.51 -2.30 5.18
N GLU A 37 -2.58 -2.65 5.90
CA GLU A 37 -3.64 -3.54 5.40
C GLU A 37 -4.38 -2.92 4.20
N LEU A 38 -4.65 -1.60 4.24
CA LEU A 38 -5.25 -0.87 3.13
C LEU A 38 -4.32 -0.82 1.91
N ALA A 39 -3.03 -0.59 2.13
CA ALA A 39 -2.03 -0.58 1.07
C ALA A 39 -1.92 -1.95 0.40
N GLU A 40 -1.91 -3.02 1.19
CA GLU A 40 -1.89 -4.39 0.68
C GLU A 40 -3.06 -4.65 -0.26
N LEU A 41 -4.28 -4.34 0.19
CA LEU A 41 -5.49 -4.54 -0.61
C LEU A 41 -5.50 -3.68 -1.87
N ARG A 42 -5.19 -2.38 -1.78
CA ARG A 42 -5.20 -1.48 -2.94
C ARG A 42 -4.17 -1.85 -4.00
N LEU A 43 -2.96 -2.23 -3.57
CA LEU A 43 -1.91 -2.60 -4.51
C LEU A 43 -2.22 -3.96 -5.15
N LEU A 44 -2.76 -4.90 -4.37
CA LEU A 44 -3.24 -6.18 -4.88
C LEU A 44 -4.33 -5.98 -5.94
N ASP A 45 -5.35 -5.17 -5.64
CA ASP A 45 -6.43 -4.86 -6.58
C ASP A 45 -5.89 -4.22 -7.85
N ALA A 46 -4.99 -3.26 -7.74
CA ALA A 46 -4.39 -2.60 -8.90
C ALA A 46 -3.62 -3.57 -9.82
N VAL A 47 -2.96 -4.57 -9.26
CA VAL A 47 -2.31 -5.65 -10.03
C VAL A 47 -3.38 -6.53 -10.69
N LEU A 48 -4.32 -7.04 -9.90
CA LEU A 48 -5.34 -7.97 -10.37
C LEU A 48 -6.25 -7.36 -11.44
N GLU A 49 -6.49 -6.04 -11.43
CA GLU A 49 -7.23 -5.34 -12.48
C GLU A 49 -6.51 -5.36 -13.85
N LYS A 50 -5.18 -5.50 -13.85
CA LYS A 50 -4.35 -5.45 -15.07
C LYS A 50 -3.97 -6.82 -15.60
N LEU A 51 -4.02 -7.85 -14.77
CA LEU A 51 -3.71 -9.22 -15.18
C LEU A 51 -4.90 -9.88 -15.89
N GLU A 52 -4.59 -10.72 -16.87
CA GLU A 52 -5.56 -11.64 -17.45
C GLU A 52 -5.93 -12.72 -16.42
N VAL A 53 -7.10 -13.36 -16.57
CA VAL A 53 -7.62 -14.35 -15.61
C VAL A 53 -6.59 -15.44 -15.29
N LYS A 54 -5.90 -15.96 -16.31
CA LYS A 54 -4.87 -16.99 -16.16
C LYS A 54 -3.63 -16.51 -15.39
N ASP A 55 -3.25 -15.24 -15.58
CA ASP A 55 -2.10 -14.64 -14.90
C ASP A 55 -2.42 -14.27 -13.45
N LYS A 56 -3.70 -14.00 -13.10
CA LYS A 56 -4.12 -13.75 -11.71
C LYS A 56 -3.89 -14.95 -10.81
N GLU A 57 -4.24 -16.15 -11.28
CA GLU A 57 -4.02 -17.39 -10.52
C GLU A 57 -2.53 -17.59 -10.24
N LEU A 58 -1.69 -17.49 -11.28
CA LEU A 58 -0.24 -17.64 -11.14
C LEU A 58 0.36 -16.58 -10.21
N PHE A 59 -0.12 -15.34 -10.29
CA PHE A 59 0.32 -14.26 -9.42
C PHE A 59 0.00 -14.53 -7.95
N LEU A 60 -1.21 -15.00 -7.64
CA LEU A 60 -1.62 -15.32 -6.27
C LEU A 60 -0.81 -16.50 -5.70
N GLU A 61 -0.49 -17.50 -6.52
CA GLU A 61 0.41 -18.59 -6.13
C GLU A 61 1.82 -18.07 -5.82
N GLN A 62 2.37 -17.18 -6.66
CA GLN A 62 3.67 -16.57 -6.43
C GLN A 62 3.71 -15.69 -5.18
N MET A 63 2.63 -14.97 -4.86
CA MET A 63 2.53 -14.21 -3.61
C MET A 63 2.60 -15.09 -2.35
N HIS A 64 2.16 -16.36 -2.42
CA HIS A 64 2.09 -17.25 -1.25
C HIS A 64 3.38 -18.06 -0.99
N GLY A 65 4.39 -17.94 -1.86
CA GLY A 65 5.63 -18.72 -1.72
C GLY A 65 6.83 -18.29 -2.55
N GLY A 66 6.73 -17.21 -3.33
CA GLY A 66 7.80 -16.65 -4.17
C GLY A 66 8.58 -15.52 -3.48
N SER A 67 9.71 -15.11 -4.09
CA SER A 67 10.49 -13.96 -3.64
C SER A 67 10.00 -12.64 -4.27
N ILE A 68 10.48 -11.52 -3.70
CA ILE A 68 10.24 -10.15 -4.19
C ILE A 68 10.68 -10.00 -5.63
N GLU A 69 11.88 -10.47 -5.95
CA GLU A 69 12.42 -10.37 -7.30
C GLU A 69 11.58 -11.14 -8.32
N VAL A 70 11.19 -12.37 -7.98
CA VAL A 70 10.41 -13.23 -8.89
C VAL A 70 9.04 -12.63 -9.18
N THR A 71 8.37 -12.14 -8.14
CA THR A 71 7.04 -11.52 -8.27
C THR A 71 7.13 -10.22 -9.07
N ALA A 72 8.16 -9.40 -8.83
CA ALA A 72 8.38 -8.17 -9.57
C ALA A 72 8.69 -8.43 -11.06
N GLU A 73 9.51 -9.44 -11.36
CA GLU A 73 9.83 -9.83 -12.74
C GLU A 73 8.58 -10.32 -13.49
N PHE A 74 7.81 -11.22 -12.89
CA PHE A 74 6.53 -11.68 -13.45
C PHE A 74 5.60 -10.51 -13.79
N LEU A 75 5.45 -9.56 -12.88
CA LEU A 75 4.59 -8.40 -13.10
C LEU A 75 5.10 -7.48 -14.20
N ARG A 76 6.42 -7.27 -14.33
CA ARG A 76 7.00 -6.44 -15.39
C ARG A 76 6.78 -7.04 -16.78
N GLU A 77 6.80 -8.38 -16.89
CA GLU A 77 6.54 -9.07 -18.14
C GLU A 77 5.08 -8.97 -18.59
N ARG A 78 4.13 -8.91 -17.64
CA ARG A 78 2.69 -8.91 -17.92
C ARG A 78 2.06 -7.53 -17.96
N ILE A 79 2.55 -6.60 -17.15
CA ILE A 79 1.96 -5.27 -16.98
C ILE A 79 2.98 -4.21 -17.35
N LYS A 80 2.73 -3.52 -18.46
CA LYS A 80 3.56 -2.38 -18.88
C LYS A 80 3.53 -1.29 -17.82
N ASN A 81 4.70 -0.83 -17.40
CA ASN A 81 4.89 0.22 -16.39
C ASN A 81 4.23 -0.10 -15.03
N ILE A 82 4.32 -1.35 -14.57
CA ILE A 82 3.77 -1.76 -13.27
C ILE A 82 4.31 -0.95 -12.10
N GLU A 83 5.62 -0.63 -12.09
CA GLU A 83 6.23 0.15 -11.01
C GLU A 83 5.59 1.53 -10.89
N GLY A 84 5.41 2.22 -12.02
CA GLY A 84 4.73 3.51 -12.03
C GLY A 84 3.30 3.42 -11.52
N LEU A 85 2.57 2.37 -11.91
CA LEU A 85 1.21 2.12 -11.42
C LEU A 85 1.18 1.92 -9.90
N LEU A 86 2.04 1.04 -9.37
CA LEU A 86 2.07 0.74 -7.94
C LEU A 86 2.51 1.95 -7.12
N LEU A 87 3.54 2.68 -7.57
CA LEU A 87 3.98 3.93 -6.93
C LEU A 87 2.88 4.99 -6.92
N GLU A 88 2.16 5.15 -8.02
CA GLU A 88 1.05 6.11 -8.10
C GLU A 88 -0.09 5.72 -7.14
N ARG A 89 -0.48 4.44 -7.11
CA ARG A 89 -1.52 3.94 -6.21
C ARG A 89 -1.13 4.08 -4.74
N ALA A 90 0.11 3.76 -4.41
CA ALA A 90 0.66 3.93 -3.06
C ALA A 90 0.68 5.41 -2.65
N ARG A 91 1.13 6.31 -3.53
CA ARG A 91 1.14 7.76 -3.27
C ARG A 91 -0.27 8.31 -3.05
N LEU A 92 -1.23 7.95 -3.89
CA LEU A 92 -2.61 8.39 -3.74
C LEU A 92 -3.21 7.91 -2.41
N LEU A 93 -2.93 6.67 -2.01
CA LEU A 93 -3.35 6.17 -0.70
C LEU A 93 -2.67 6.92 0.46
N GLU A 94 -1.36 7.19 0.38
CA GLU A 94 -0.63 7.99 1.37
C GLU A 94 -1.30 9.37 1.54
N GLU A 95 -1.62 10.04 0.43
CA GLU A 95 -2.27 11.36 0.43
C GLU A 95 -3.69 11.33 1.01
N GLU A 96 -4.48 10.29 0.70
CA GLU A 96 -5.81 10.09 1.29
C GLU A 96 -5.73 9.92 2.81
N ILE A 97 -4.83 9.04 3.29
CA ILE A 97 -4.64 8.79 4.72
C ILE A 97 -4.19 10.07 5.44
N ILE A 98 -3.22 10.80 4.89
CA ILE A 98 -2.75 12.08 5.47
C ILE A 98 -3.91 13.08 5.56
N LYS A 99 -4.72 13.17 4.50
CA LYS A 99 -5.88 14.08 4.49
C LYS A 99 -6.88 13.72 5.59
N ASP A 100 -7.14 12.42 5.79
CA ASP A 100 -8.04 11.96 6.82
C ASP A 100 -7.50 12.25 8.23
N ILE A 101 -6.20 12.00 8.47
CA ILE A 101 -5.50 12.34 9.72
C ILE A 101 -5.59 13.83 10.03
N ARG A 102 -5.25 14.69 9.07
CA ARG A 102 -5.36 16.16 9.23
C ARG A 102 -6.78 16.62 9.51
N SER A 103 -7.77 15.95 8.91
CA SER A 103 -9.17 16.26 9.13
C SER A 103 -9.64 15.92 10.55
N LEU A 104 -8.95 15.01 11.26
CA LEU A 104 -9.18 14.74 12.67
C LEU A 104 -8.60 15.85 13.56
N GLY A 105 -7.38 16.30 13.28
CA GLY A 105 -6.74 17.39 14.03
C GLY A 105 -7.38 18.77 13.80
N SER A 106 -8.06 18.97 12.67
CA SER A 106 -8.71 20.24 12.32
C SER A 106 -10.08 20.45 13.00
N LYS A 107 -10.59 19.50 13.78
CA LYS A 107 -11.93 19.56 14.38
C LYS A 107 -12.01 20.25 15.75
N ASP A 108 -10.91 20.80 16.24
CA ASP A 108 -10.86 21.61 17.48
C ASP A 108 -10.71 23.12 17.22
N GLY A 109 -11.43 23.65 16.21
CA GLY A 109 -11.54 25.09 15.92
C GLY A 109 -12.97 25.62 16.07
#